data_AF-A0A2I0LDJ9-F1
#
_entry.id   AF-A0A2I0LDJ9-F1
#
_cell.length_a   1.000
_cell.length_b   1.000
_cell.length_c   1.000
_cell.angle_alpha   90.00
_cell.angle_beta   90.00
_cell.angle_gamma   90.00
#
_symmetry.space_group_name_H-M   'P 1'
#
loop_
_entity.id
_entity.type
_entity.pdbx_description
1 polymer ?
#
loop_
_entity_poly.entity_id
_entity_poly.type
_entity_poly.pdbx_seq_one_letter_code
_entity_poly.pdbx_strand_id
1 'polypeptide(L)'
;AIPGVPKIVDGYNPATWMLDVSSTAAETQMDVDFADIYANSNLYRQNQELIKQLSTPAPGYEDLYFPTQYSQSFLTQCKACFWKQNWSYWRNSQYNAIRFLMTIVIGVMFGVVFWDKGQKLATQQDLQNMLGAAYAAVLFLGATNASAVQTVVAIERTVFYRERAAGMYSELPYAFAQ
;
A
#
# COMPACT_ATOMS: atom_id res chain seq x y z
N ALA A 1 -30.77 32.52 -14.05
CA ALA A 1 -30.91 31.27 -13.26
C ALA A 1 -31.40 30.19 -14.19
N ILE A 2 -30.94 28.95 -14.02
CA ILE A 2 -31.40 27.82 -14.86
C ILE A 2 -32.86 27.53 -14.49
N PRO A 3 -33.79 27.50 -15.48
CA PRO A 3 -35.19 27.17 -15.21
C PRO A 3 -35.34 25.80 -14.56
N GLY A 4 -36.31 25.64 -13.65
CA GLY A 4 -36.58 24.36 -12.96
C GLY A 4 -35.75 24.12 -11.70
N VAL A 5 -34.59 24.78 -11.55
CA VAL A 5 -33.72 24.58 -10.37
C VAL A 5 -34.30 25.30 -9.14
N PRO A 6 -34.57 24.59 -8.03
CA PRO A 6 -35.12 25.20 -6.82
C PRO A 6 -34.09 26.12 -6.18
N LYS A 7 -34.50 27.33 -5.78
CA LYS A 7 -33.59 28.27 -5.10
C LYS A 7 -33.13 27.70 -3.76
N ILE A 8 -31.88 27.96 -3.40
CA ILE A 8 -31.36 27.64 -2.08
C ILE A 8 -32.14 28.41 -0.99
N VAL A 9 -32.43 27.71 0.11
CA VAL A 9 -33.13 28.27 1.27
C VAL A 9 -32.11 28.87 2.24
N ASP A 10 -32.49 29.96 2.91
CA ASP A 10 -31.61 30.60 3.90
C ASP A 10 -31.25 29.63 5.04
N GLY A 11 -29.99 29.64 5.45
CA GLY A 11 -29.43 28.69 6.42
C GLY A 11 -29.17 27.28 5.88
N TYR A 12 -29.51 26.96 4.62
CA TYR A 12 -29.18 25.67 4.03
C TYR A 12 -27.75 25.65 3.48
N ASN A 13 -27.04 24.52 3.65
CA ASN A 13 -25.66 24.40 3.23
C ASN A 13 -25.54 24.45 1.69
N PRO A 14 -24.80 25.40 1.10
CA PRO A 14 -24.70 25.53 -0.34
C PRO A 14 -24.07 24.33 -1.06
N ALA A 15 -23.13 23.63 -0.43
CA ALA A 15 -22.52 22.44 -1.01
C ALA A 15 -23.51 21.26 -1.01
N THR A 16 -24.30 21.09 0.04
CA THR A 16 -25.36 20.07 0.09
C THR A 16 -26.44 20.37 -0.95
N TRP A 17 -26.91 21.61 -1.01
CA TRP A 17 -27.86 22.05 -2.04
C TRP A 17 -27.38 21.76 -3.44
N MET A 18 -26.11 22.05 -3.74
CA MET A 18 -25.53 21.77 -5.06
C MET A 18 -25.60 20.27 -5.39
N LEU A 19 -25.24 19.38 -4.46
CA LEU A 19 -25.33 17.93 -4.67
C LEU A 19 -26.77 17.44 -4.85
N ASP A 20 -27.71 18.02 -4.12
CA ASP A 20 -29.13 17.66 -4.22
C ASP A 20 -29.68 18.01 -5.61
N VAL A 21 -29.39 19.22 -6.10
CA VAL A 21 -29.94 19.71 -7.38
C VAL A 21 -29.18 19.20 -8.60
N SER A 22 -27.90 18.82 -8.48
CA SER A 22 -27.07 18.33 -9.60
C SER A 22 -26.96 16.81 -9.68
N SER A 23 -27.76 16.08 -8.89
CA SER A 23 -27.82 14.62 -9.01
C SER A 23 -28.50 14.20 -10.32
N THR A 24 -28.11 13.06 -10.88
CA THR A 24 -28.70 12.52 -12.13
C THR A 24 -30.23 12.36 -12.04
N ALA A 25 -30.73 12.00 -10.86
CA ALA A 25 -32.16 11.89 -10.62
C ALA A 25 -32.86 13.26 -10.69
N ALA A 26 -32.24 14.29 -10.12
CA ALA A 26 -32.75 15.65 -10.15
C ALA A 26 -32.70 16.24 -11.58
N GLU A 27 -31.60 16.05 -12.31
CA GLU A 27 -31.47 16.42 -13.72
C GLU A 27 -32.59 15.79 -14.59
N THR A 28 -32.82 14.49 -14.43
CA THR A 28 -33.86 13.76 -15.16
C THR A 28 -35.26 14.28 -14.82
N GLN A 29 -35.51 14.60 -13.54
CA GLN A 29 -36.79 15.13 -13.10
C GLN A 29 -37.05 16.55 -13.62
N MET A 30 -36.01 17.36 -13.74
CA MET A 30 -36.07 18.73 -14.24
C MET A 30 -36.00 18.81 -15.77
N ASP A 31 -35.65 17.72 -16.45
CA ASP A 31 -35.33 17.66 -17.89
C ASP A 31 -34.24 18.68 -18.26
N VAL A 32 -33.16 18.68 -17.48
CA VAL A 32 -32.03 19.62 -17.60
C VAL A 32 -30.72 18.85 -17.70
N ASP A 33 -29.85 19.26 -18.62
CA ASP A 33 -28.46 18.81 -18.71
C ASP A 33 -27.52 19.94 -18.24
N PHE A 34 -27.00 19.83 -17.01
CA PHE A 34 -26.10 20.87 -16.48
C PHE A 34 -24.74 20.88 -17.20
N ALA A 35 -24.30 19.76 -17.77
CA ALA A 35 -23.04 19.69 -18.49
C ALA A 35 -23.11 20.47 -19.80
N ASP A 36 -24.19 20.30 -20.57
CA ASP A 36 -24.41 21.08 -21.80
C ASP A 36 -24.60 22.58 -21.48
N ILE A 37 -25.38 22.90 -20.45
CA ILE A 37 -25.56 24.30 -20.03
C ILE A 37 -24.23 24.94 -19.62
N TYR A 38 -23.39 24.23 -18.85
CA TYR A 38 -22.08 24.73 -18.47
C TYR A 38 -21.18 24.92 -19.69
N ALA A 39 -21.11 23.93 -20.59
CA ALA A 39 -20.29 23.99 -21.80
C ALA A 39 -20.64 25.18 -22.70
N ASN A 40 -21.93 25.55 -22.77
CA ASN A 40 -22.41 26.69 -23.54
C ASN A 40 -22.36 28.04 -22.78
N SER A 41 -21.98 28.03 -21.51
CA SER A 41 -21.97 29.23 -20.66
C SER A 41 -20.80 30.17 -20.90
N ASN A 42 -20.98 31.45 -20.55
CA ASN A 42 -19.88 32.42 -20.53
C ASN A 42 -18.79 32.04 -19.50
N LEU A 43 -19.18 31.39 -18.39
CA LEU A 43 -18.25 30.97 -17.35
C LEU A 43 -17.26 29.92 -17.88
N TYR A 44 -17.75 28.93 -18.65
CA TYR A 44 -16.87 27.96 -19.31
C TYR A 44 -15.86 28.64 -20.24
N ARG A 45 -16.32 29.58 -21.09
CA ARG A 45 -15.43 30.33 -21.99
C ARG A 45 -14.36 31.13 -21.24
N GLN A 46 -14.74 31.80 -20.14
CA GLN A 46 -13.80 32.53 -19.28
C GLN A 46 -12.79 31.59 -18.61
N ASN A 47 -13.22 30.44 -18.11
CA ASN A 47 -12.34 29.44 -17.52
C ASN A 47 -11.36 28.86 -18.55
N GLN A 48 -11.79 28.59 -19.78
CA GLN A 48 -10.91 28.12 -20.85
C GLN A 48 -9.86 29.17 -21.23
N GLU A 49 -10.25 30.43 -21.33
CA GLU A 49 -9.33 31.53 -21.61
C GLU A 49 -8.32 31.71 -20.46
N LEU A 50 -8.77 31.61 -19.21
CA LEU A 50 -7.89 31.65 -18.03
C LEU A 50 -6.89 30.48 -18.02
N ILE A 51 -7.34 29.27 -18.33
CA ILE A 51 -6.46 28.09 -18.45
C ILE A 51 -5.40 28.33 -19.53
N LYS A 52 -5.80 28.85 -20.70
CA LYS A 52 -4.86 29.15 -21.79
C LYS A 52 -3.81 30.18 -21.35
N GLN A 53 -4.24 31.25 -20.68
CA GLN A 53 -3.34 32.28 -20.15
C GLN A 53 -2.35 31.71 -19.12
N LEU A 54 -2.83 30.89 -18.17
CA LEU A 54 -1.99 30.31 -17.12
C LEU A 54 -1.09 29.16 -17.59
N SER A 55 -1.50 28.44 -18.64
CA SER A 55 -0.71 27.36 -19.24
C SER A 55 0.42 27.86 -20.15
N THR A 56 0.41 29.15 -20.53
CA THR A 56 1.47 29.73 -21.35
C THR A 56 2.54 30.34 -20.44
N PRO A 57 3.76 29.79 -20.37
CA PRO A 57 4.81 30.35 -19.53
C PRO A 57 5.22 31.75 -20.00
N ALA A 58 5.59 32.61 -19.05
CA ALA A 58 6.07 33.95 -19.38
C ALA A 58 7.40 33.88 -20.15
N PRO A 59 7.70 34.84 -21.04
CA PRO A 59 8.95 34.85 -21.79
C PRO A 59 10.17 34.78 -20.86
N GLY A 60 11.07 33.81 -21.11
CA GLY A 60 12.26 33.58 -20.30
C GLY A 60 12.08 32.61 -19.12
N TYR A 61 10.88 32.07 -18.92
CA TYR A 61 10.62 30.97 -17.98
C TYR A 61 10.50 29.65 -18.74
N GLU A 62 11.13 28.61 -18.20
CA GLU A 62 11.02 27.24 -18.70
C GLU A 62 10.04 26.44 -17.83
N ASP A 63 9.52 25.35 -18.40
CA ASP A 63 8.67 24.42 -17.67
C ASP A 63 9.43 23.80 -16.49
N LEU A 64 8.69 23.53 -15.41
CA LEU A 64 9.24 22.88 -14.22
C LEU A 64 9.75 21.48 -14.57
N TYR A 65 11.07 21.30 -14.52
CA TYR A 65 11.74 20.03 -14.81
C TYR A 65 12.40 19.44 -13.57
N PHE A 66 12.12 18.16 -13.30
CA PHE A 66 12.79 17.39 -12.26
C PHE A 66 13.74 16.37 -12.91
N PRO A 67 15.04 16.37 -12.56
CA PRO A 67 16.01 15.47 -13.18
C PRO A 67 15.79 13.99 -12.79
N THR A 68 15.10 13.74 -11.69
CA THR A 68 14.81 12.41 -11.17
C THR A 68 13.36 12.34 -10.68
N GLN A 69 12.75 11.16 -10.83
CA GLN A 69 11.41 10.90 -10.31
C GLN A 69 11.36 10.99 -8.78
N TYR A 70 12.44 10.59 -8.09
CA TYR A 70 12.53 10.57 -6.63
C TYR A 70 13.50 11.64 -6.14
N SER A 71 13.22 12.23 -4.97
CA SER A 71 14.04 13.30 -4.38
C SER A 71 15.37 12.84 -3.78
N GLN A 72 15.55 11.53 -3.56
CA GLN A 72 16.70 10.96 -2.88
C GLN A 72 17.33 9.83 -3.71
N SER A 73 18.64 9.63 -3.52
CA SER A 73 19.37 8.54 -4.17
C SER A 73 18.83 7.16 -3.75
N PHE A 74 19.05 6.16 -4.62
CA PHE A 74 18.63 4.78 -4.37
C PHE A 74 19.13 4.23 -3.02
N LEU A 75 20.40 4.46 -2.68
CA LEU A 75 20.97 3.96 -1.41
C LEU A 75 20.34 4.62 -0.18
N THR A 76 20.01 5.91 -0.27
CA THR A 76 19.29 6.61 0.79
C THR A 76 17.88 6.03 0.96
N GLN A 77 17.19 5.74 -0.14
CA GLN A 77 15.88 5.08 -0.11
C GLN A 77 15.99 3.70 0.54
N CYS A 78 16.98 2.88 0.18
CA CYS A 78 17.21 1.57 0.79
C CYS A 78 17.43 1.70 2.30
N LYS A 79 18.34 2.58 2.73
CA LYS A 79 18.62 2.81 4.17
C LYS A 79 17.35 3.20 4.93
N ALA A 80 16.52 4.08 4.36
CA ALA A 80 15.27 4.50 4.96
C ALA A 80 14.25 3.35 5.05
N CYS A 81 14.12 2.54 3.99
CA CYS A 81 13.24 1.37 3.96
C CYS A 81 13.67 0.32 4.98
N PHE A 82 14.97 -0.01 5.06
CA PHE A 82 15.50 -0.93 6.07
C PHE A 82 15.25 -0.44 7.49
N TRP A 83 15.49 0.85 7.74
CA TRP A 83 15.21 1.44 9.05
C TRP A 83 13.73 1.33 9.41
N LYS A 84 12.84 1.73 8.49
CA LYS A 84 11.38 1.63 8.67
C LYS A 84 10.97 0.19 8.95
N GLN A 85 11.41 -0.76 8.11
CA GLN A 85 10.98 -2.15 8.20
C GLN A 85 11.49 -2.83 9.47
N ASN A 86 12.75 -2.60 9.85
CA ASN A 86 13.31 -3.08 11.10
C ASN A 86 12.50 -2.56 12.30
N TRP A 87 12.18 -1.27 12.34
CA TRP A 87 11.34 -0.72 13.40
C TRP A 87 9.92 -1.27 13.40
N SER A 88 9.30 -1.46 12.23
CA SER A 88 7.96 -2.02 12.11
C SER A 88 7.90 -3.45 12.67
N TYR A 89 8.84 -4.31 12.27
CA TYR A 89 8.92 -5.68 12.79
C TYR A 89 9.20 -5.71 14.28
N TRP A 90 10.16 -4.94 14.80
CA TRP A 90 10.49 -4.94 16.23
C TRP A 90 9.37 -4.40 17.11
N ARG A 91 8.61 -3.40 16.64
CA ARG A 91 7.45 -2.86 17.37
C ARG A 91 6.23 -3.76 17.32
N ASN A 92 6.18 -4.72 16.38
CA ASN A 92 5.14 -5.74 16.34
C ASN A 92 5.43 -6.86 17.36
N SER A 93 5.21 -6.56 18.64
CA SER A 93 5.47 -7.49 19.75
C SER A 93 4.65 -8.78 19.65
N GLN A 94 3.40 -8.71 19.16
CA GLN A 94 2.54 -9.87 18.98
C GLN A 94 3.11 -10.85 17.95
N TYR A 95 3.51 -10.35 16.78
CA TYR A 95 4.15 -11.17 15.75
C TYR A 95 5.43 -11.84 16.28
N ASN A 96 6.32 -11.07 16.91
CA ASN A 96 7.57 -11.61 17.45
C ASN A 96 7.31 -12.66 18.55
N ALA A 97 6.39 -12.39 19.47
CA ALA A 97 6.04 -13.32 20.54
C ALA A 97 5.52 -14.65 20.00
N ILE A 98 4.58 -14.62 19.04
CA ILE A 98 4.04 -15.83 18.40
C ILE A 98 5.15 -16.57 17.64
N ARG A 99 6.00 -15.85 16.90
CA ARG A 99 7.13 -16.45 16.16
C ARG A 99 8.08 -17.22 17.08
N PHE A 100 8.48 -16.60 18.18
CA PHE A 100 9.39 -17.24 19.15
C PHE A 100 8.71 -18.42 19.86
N LEU A 101 7.46 -18.25 20.31
CA LEU A 101 6.71 -19.32 20.97
C LEU A 101 6.56 -20.54 20.05
N MET A 102 6.13 -20.34 18.81
CA MET A 102 5.98 -21.43 17.84
C MET A 102 7.31 -22.10 17.53
N THR A 103 8.40 -21.34 17.43
CA THR A 103 9.75 -21.90 17.22
C THR A 103 10.16 -22.81 18.38
N ILE A 104 9.90 -22.39 19.63
CA ILE A 104 10.17 -23.20 20.83
C ILE A 104 9.33 -24.47 20.83
N VAL A 105 8.02 -24.37 20.58
CA VAL A 105 7.10 -25.52 20.54
C VAL A 105 7.55 -26.53 19.48
N ILE A 106 7.90 -26.06 18.28
CA ILE A 106 8.40 -26.92 17.20
C ILE A 106 9.73 -27.59 17.61
N GLY A 107 10.67 -26.82 18.17
CA GLY A 107 11.94 -27.36 18.64
C GLY A 107 11.77 -28.45 19.70
N VAL A 108 10.89 -28.23 20.68
CA VAL A 108 10.56 -29.23 21.71
C VAL A 108 9.90 -30.46 21.10
N MET A 109 8.94 -30.29 20.20
CA MET A 109 8.26 -31.39 19.52
C MET A 109 9.25 -32.29 18.76
N PHE A 110 10.12 -31.70 17.92
CA PHE A 110 11.14 -32.46 17.21
C PHE A 110 12.16 -33.11 18.16
N GLY A 111 12.54 -32.41 19.24
CA GLY A 111 13.42 -32.97 20.27
C GLY A 111 12.84 -34.20 20.97
N VAL A 112 11.53 -34.20 21.24
CA VAL A 112 10.84 -35.34 21.85
C VAL A 112 10.64 -36.49 20.85
N VAL A 113 10.23 -36.20 19.62
CA VAL A 113 9.99 -37.22 18.58
C VAL A 113 11.27 -37.97 18.21
N PHE A 114 12.39 -37.25 18.09
CA PHE A 114 13.69 -37.82 17.74
C PHE A 114 14.60 -38.02 18.96
N TRP A 115 14.01 -38.16 20.14
CA TRP A 115 14.73 -38.37 21.39
C TRP A 115 15.64 -39.59 21.30
N ASP A 116 16.91 -39.42 21.73
CA ASP A 116 17.91 -40.49 21.78
C ASP A 116 18.11 -41.24 20.44
N LYS A 117 17.85 -40.58 19.30
CA LYS A 117 18.14 -41.11 17.97
C LYS A 117 19.50 -40.68 17.43
N GLY A 118 20.04 -39.55 17.89
CA GLY A 118 21.34 -39.03 17.44
C GLY A 118 22.55 -39.92 17.79
N GLN A 119 22.44 -40.80 18.78
CA GLN A 119 23.51 -41.73 19.18
C GLN A 119 23.47 -43.06 18.41
N LYS A 120 22.40 -43.31 17.64
CA LYS A 120 22.19 -44.56 16.90
C LYS A 120 22.55 -44.28 15.45
N LEU A 121 23.76 -44.66 15.04
CA LEU A 121 24.28 -44.50 13.67
C LEU A 121 24.85 -45.80 13.10
N ALA A 122 24.55 -46.93 13.74
CA ALA A 122 25.14 -48.22 13.40
C ALA A 122 24.59 -48.82 12.10
N THR A 123 23.39 -48.41 11.67
CA THR A 123 22.72 -48.95 10.49
C THR A 123 22.42 -47.87 9.46
N GLN A 124 22.32 -48.27 8.18
CA GLN A 124 21.90 -47.38 7.10
C GLN A 124 20.51 -46.76 7.38
N GLN A 125 19.60 -47.52 7.99
CA GLN A 125 18.27 -47.04 8.36
C GLN A 125 18.35 -45.91 9.39
N ASP A 126 19.24 -46.02 10.38
CA ASP A 126 19.40 -44.97 11.38
C ASP A 126 19.94 -43.67 10.77
N LEU A 127 20.89 -43.78 9.83
CA LEU A 127 21.40 -42.64 9.09
C LEU A 127 20.30 -41.97 8.24
N GLN A 128 19.48 -42.76 7.54
CA GLN A 128 18.34 -42.24 6.78
C GLN A 128 17.31 -41.56 7.68
N ASN A 129 17.02 -42.13 8.85
CA ASN A 129 16.10 -41.54 9.83
C ASN A 129 16.62 -40.19 10.34
N MET A 130 17.92 -40.05 10.61
CA MET A 130 18.51 -38.79 11.06
C MET A 130 18.46 -37.71 9.98
N LEU A 131 18.78 -38.07 8.73
CA LEU A 131 18.67 -37.15 7.59
C LEU A 131 17.22 -36.72 7.35
N GLY A 132 16.27 -37.65 7.44
CA GLY A 132 14.84 -37.36 7.35
C GLY A 132 14.35 -36.44 8.47
N ALA A 133 14.83 -36.64 9.69
CA ALA A 133 14.52 -35.78 10.83
C ALA A 133 15.01 -34.35 10.62
N ALA A 134 16.26 -34.18 10.18
CA ALA A 134 16.84 -32.87 9.88
C ALA A 134 16.09 -32.17 8.75
N TYR A 135 15.77 -32.90 7.68
CA TYR A 135 14.98 -32.38 6.56
C TYR A 135 13.59 -31.91 7.02
N ALA A 136 12.87 -32.76 7.76
CA ALA A 136 11.55 -32.43 8.28
C ALA A 136 11.57 -31.21 9.22
N ALA A 137 12.58 -31.10 10.08
CA ALA A 137 12.73 -29.97 11.00
C ALA A 137 12.95 -28.64 10.25
N VAL A 138 13.86 -28.62 9.26
CA VAL A 138 14.14 -27.43 8.46
C VAL A 138 12.91 -27.03 7.65
N LEU A 139 12.25 -28.00 7.00
CA LEU A 139 11.08 -27.73 6.17
C LEU A 139 9.91 -27.20 7.01
N PHE A 140 9.62 -27.82 8.15
CA PHE A 140 8.51 -27.42 9.01
C PHE A 140 8.75 -26.03 9.63
N LEU A 141 9.97 -25.77 10.12
CA LEU A 141 10.32 -24.47 10.67
C LEU A 141 10.29 -23.36 9.60
N GLY A 142 10.82 -23.65 8.42
CA GLY A 142 10.83 -22.73 7.27
C GLY A 142 9.41 -22.38 6.81
N ALA A 143 8.57 -23.38 6.59
CA ALA A 143 7.18 -23.18 6.14
C ALA A 143 6.34 -22.42 7.17
N THR A 144 6.53 -22.71 8.46
CA THR A 144 5.82 -22.00 9.55
C THR A 144 6.20 -20.52 9.59
N ASN A 145 7.50 -20.19 9.54
CA ASN A 145 7.95 -18.80 9.53
C ASN A 145 7.52 -18.05 8.26
N ALA A 146 7.59 -18.71 7.09
CA ALA A 146 7.15 -18.14 5.81
C ALA A 146 5.64 -17.85 5.78
N SER A 147 4.84 -18.65 6.47
CA SER A 147 3.40 -18.43 6.61
C SER A 147 3.10 -17.30 7.60
N ALA A 148 3.81 -17.25 8.73
CA ALA A 148 3.59 -16.26 9.78
C ALA A 148 3.86 -14.81 9.31
N VAL A 149 4.84 -14.62 8.42
CA VAL A 149 5.21 -13.29 7.93
C VAL A 149 4.19 -12.72 6.92
N GLN A 150 3.36 -13.56 6.29
CA GLN A 150 2.41 -13.16 5.23
C GLN A 150 1.48 -12.03 5.68
N THR A 151 0.93 -12.11 6.88
CA THR A 151 0.00 -11.10 7.40
C THR A 151 0.70 -9.75 7.61
N VAL A 152 1.95 -9.76 8.07
CA VAL A 152 2.74 -8.53 8.27
C VAL A 152 3.06 -7.89 6.92
N VAL A 153 3.50 -8.69 5.95
CA VAL A 153 3.78 -8.24 4.57
C VAL A 153 2.53 -7.67 3.91
N ALA A 154 1.37 -8.32 4.09
CA ALA A 154 0.12 -7.87 3.48
C ALA A 154 -0.32 -6.48 3.96
N ILE A 155 -0.13 -6.17 5.25
CA ILE A 155 -0.42 -4.85 5.82
C ILE A 155 0.55 -3.80 5.27
N GLU A 156 1.86 -4.08 5.29
CA GLU A 156 2.89 -3.16 4.79
C GLU A 156 2.76 -2.90 3.29
N ARG A 157 2.32 -3.89 2.50
CA ARG A 157 2.09 -3.73 1.05
C ARG A 157 1.07 -2.62 0.74
N THR A 158 0.03 -2.46 1.53
CA THR A 158 -0.95 -1.38 1.36
C THR A 158 -0.31 -0.01 1.61
N VAL A 159 0.56 0.09 2.61
CA VAL A 159 1.31 1.31 2.92
C VAL A 159 2.29 1.62 1.79
N PHE A 160 3.01 0.60 1.29
CA PHE A 160 3.91 0.72 0.15
C PHE A 160 3.21 1.30 -1.08
N TYR A 161 2.03 0.80 -1.46
CA TYR A 161 1.31 1.34 -2.62
C TYR A 161 0.97 2.82 -2.47
N ARG A 162 0.56 3.24 -1.27
CA ARG A 162 0.29 4.66 -0.97
C ARG A 162 1.55 5.52 -1.06
N GLU A 163 2.65 5.07 -0.47
CA GLU A 163 3.93 5.80 -0.45
C GLU A 163 4.56 5.88 -1.85
N ARG A 164 4.44 4.82 -2.65
CA ARG A 164 4.85 4.80 -4.06
C ARG A 164 4.02 5.74 -4.91
N ALA A 165 2.70 5.76 -4.74
CA ALA A 165 1.81 6.68 -5.45
C ALA A 165 2.12 8.15 -5.13
N ALA A 166 2.61 8.43 -3.92
CA ALA A 166 3.10 9.75 -3.50
C ALA A 166 4.53 10.05 -3.96
N GLY A 167 5.21 9.15 -4.68
CA GLY A 167 6.57 9.36 -5.19
C GLY A 167 7.67 9.35 -4.12
N MET A 168 7.45 8.69 -2.97
CA MET A 168 8.42 8.75 -1.85
C MET A 168 9.70 7.94 -2.10
N TYR A 169 9.58 6.75 -2.68
CA TYR A 169 10.71 5.86 -3.01
C TYR A 169 10.26 4.81 -4.04
N SER A 170 11.24 4.16 -4.69
CA SER A 170 11.02 3.14 -5.73
C SER A 170 10.67 1.75 -5.18
N GLU A 171 10.33 0.80 -6.04
CA GLU A 171 9.87 -0.53 -5.65
C GLU A 171 11.00 -1.40 -5.09
N LEU A 172 12.21 -1.25 -5.62
CA LEU A 172 13.37 -2.07 -5.28
C LEU A 172 13.88 -1.83 -3.84
N PRO A 173 14.02 -0.57 -3.33
CA PRO A 173 14.38 -0.31 -1.94
C PRO A 173 13.43 -0.97 -0.93
N TYR A 174 12.13 -1.00 -1.22
CA TYR A 174 11.15 -1.71 -0.42
C TYR A 174 11.35 -3.22 -0.50
N ALA A 175 11.48 -3.77 -1.72
CA ALA A 175 11.69 -5.20 -1.91
C ALA A 175 12.95 -5.74 -1.23
N PHE A 176 14.04 -4.95 -1.18
CA PHE A 176 15.26 -5.33 -0.46
C PHE A 176 15.13 -5.22 1.06
N ALA A 177 14.29 -4.31 1.56
CA ALA A 177 14.12 -4.09 2.99
C ALA A 177 13.17 -5.08 3.67
N GLN A 178 12.28 -5.74 2.90
CA GLN A 178 11.23 -6.63 3.37
C GLN A 178 11.73 -7.97 3.91
#